data_AF-A0AAE9A4Q9-F1
#
_entry.id   AF-A0AAE9A4Q9-F1
#
_cell.length_a   1.000
_cell.length_b   1.000
_cell.length_c   1.000
_cell.angle_alpha   90.00
_cell.angle_beta   90.00
_cell.angle_gamma   90.00
#
_symmetry.space_group_name_H-M   'P 1'
#
loop_
_entity.id
_entity.type
_entity.pdbx_description
1 polymer ?
#
loop_
_entity_poly.entity_id
_entity_poly.type
_entity_poly.pdbx_seq_one_letter_code
_entity_poly.pdbx_strand_id
1 'polypeptide(L)'
;MLQLLFFFSMISIAISQLMTKEEMTVYKNFLANQKRLYKDLFADYDPTLSAIYTLHKSQWINQNATKHPPMTELNLIMAMLKLVDVVEVEEKATFLFDYSAEWTDHRLTWNPLEYGGISHIYVPQKSIWLPEITIADAHEVKFFESEDAPSIAWINFNGTVGFYTSTVASVICEMDVFQFPMDQHECGVSVVANTYFADEYKMNGDMEDMPKPLSKLGNGEWKVSYIGVKEEKSGNENYGSTIMFIARFQRNPGFYVALVMVPAFFINFLSIFALFVNVENLSEKNKTSENCRLR
;
A
#
# COMPACT_ATOMS: atom_id res chain seq x y z
N MET A 1 38.12 -30.24 10.26
CA MET A 1 37.15 -30.22 11.39
C MET A 1 35.90 -29.39 11.06
N LEU A 2 36.05 -28.14 10.59
CA LEU A 2 34.91 -27.27 10.24
C LEU A 2 34.05 -27.79 9.07
N GLN A 3 34.65 -28.36 8.02
CA GLN A 3 33.92 -28.91 6.86
C GLN A 3 33.08 -30.16 7.18
N LEU A 4 33.51 -30.99 8.15
CA LEU A 4 32.76 -32.16 8.60
C LEU A 4 31.54 -31.75 9.42
N LEU A 5 31.64 -30.70 10.24
CA LEU A 5 30.52 -30.16 11.02
C LEU A 5 29.44 -29.54 10.11
N PHE A 6 29.82 -28.88 9.01
CA PHE A 6 28.87 -28.39 8.01
C PHE A 6 28.15 -29.53 7.26
N PHE A 7 28.86 -30.59 6.88
CA PHE A 7 28.24 -31.76 6.25
C PHE A 7 27.27 -32.48 7.19
N PHE A 8 27.64 -32.69 8.46
CA PHE A 8 26.75 -33.29 9.46
C PHE A 8 25.54 -32.40 9.77
N SER A 9 25.70 -31.07 9.79
CA SER A 9 24.59 -30.13 9.94
C SER A 9 23.63 -30.19 8.75
N MET A 10 24.14 -30.19 7.51
CA MET A 10 23.32 -30.28 6.30
C MET A 10 22.61 -31.64 6.16
N ILE A 11 23.26 -32.74 6.55
CA ILE A 11 22.65 -34.08 6.57
C ILE A 11 21.57 -34.18 7.66
N SER A 12 21.79 -33.59 8.84
CA SER A 12 20.78 -33.54 9.91
C SER A 12 19.56 -32.69 9.51
N ILE A 13 19.79 -31.56 8.83
CA ILE A 13 18.73 -30.72 8.25
C ILE A 13 17.98 -31.47 7.14
N ALA A 14 18.69 -32.20 6.27
CA ALA A 14 18.06 -33.00 5.20
C ALA A 14 17.23 -34.19 5.73
N ILE A 15 17.65 -34.83 6.83
CA ILE A 15 16.88 -35.92 7.47
C ILE A 15 15.63 -35.36 8.18
N SER A 16 15.67 -34.12 8.68
CA SER A 16 14.51 -33.46 9.32
C SER A 16 13.36 -33.09 8.37
N GLN A 17 13.56 -33.19 7.06
CA GLN A 17 12.55 -32.89 6.03
C GLN A 17 11.94 -34.13 5.36
N LEU A 18 12.41 -35.34 5.68
CA LEU A 18 11.88 -36.55 5.06
C LEU A 18 10.63 -37.01 5.82
N MET A 19 9.46 -36.86 5.19
CA MET A 19 8.19 -37.35 5.74
C MET A 19 8.23 -38.87 5.93
N THR A 20 7.68 -39.34 7.05
CA THR A 20 7.48 -40.76 7.32
C THR A 20 6.48 -41.38 6.33
N LYS A 21 6.44 -42.72 6.25
CA LYS A 21 5.50 -43.43 5.37
C LYS A 21 4.03 -43.12 5.69
N GLU A 22 3.72 -42.93 6.97
CA GLU A 22 2.36 -42.58 7.43
C GLU A 22 2.00 -41.15 7.02
N GLU A 23 2.88 -40.17 7.27
CA GLU A 23 2.69 -38.78 6.84
C GLU A 23 2.55 -38.67 5.32
N MET A 24 3.36 -39.41 4.55
CA MET A 24 3.23 -39.46 3.10
C MET A 24 1.88 -40.02 2.63
N THR A 25 1.28 -40.95 3.38
CA THR A 25 -0.03 -41.51 3.06
C THR A 25 -1.13 -40.48 3.34
N VAL A 26 -1.05 -39.78 4.48
CA VAL A 26 -1.97 -38.68 4.82
C VAL A 26 -1.87 -37.56 3.78
N TYR A 27 -0.66 -37.18 3.37
CA TYR A 27 -0.43 -36.16 2.35
C TYR A 27 -1.03 -36.56 0.98
N LYS A 28 -0.87 -37.81 0.56
CA LYS A 28 -1.49 -38.30 -0.68
C LYS A 28 -3.02 -38.26 -0.60
N ASN A 29 -3.61 -38.59 0.54
CA ASN A 29 -5.05 -38.49 0.74
C ASN A 29 -5.53 -37.03 0.71
N PHE A 30 -4.78 -36.11 1.33
CA PHE A 30 -5.03 -34.67 1.23
C PHE A 30 -5.02 -34.20 -0.23
N LEU A 31 -3.98 -34.54 -1.01
CA LEU A 31 -3.89 -34.15 -2.42
C LEU A 31 -5.03 -34.71 -3.27
N ALA A 32 -5.45 -35.96 -3.00
CA ALA A 32 -6.58 -36.57 -3.69
C ALA A 32 -7.89 -35.82 -3.39
N ASN A 33 -8.14 -35.47 -2.12
CA ASN A 33 -9.31 -34.69 -1.71
C ASN A 33 -9.27 -33.27 -2.29
N GLN A 34 -8.11 -32.61 -2.26
CA GLN A 34 -7.93 -31.27 -2.81
C GLN A 34 -8.18 -31.25 -4.33
N LYS A 35 -7.66 -32.25 -5.06
CA LYS A 35 -7.91 -32.37 -6.50
C LYS A 35 -9.38 -32.60 -6.82
N ARG A 36 -10.08 -33.41 -6.02
CA ARG A 36 -11.52 -33.63 -6.16
C ARG A 36 -12.29 -32.34 -5.88
N LEU A 37 -12.00 -31.66 -4.78
CA LEU A 37 -12.59 -30.36 -4.44
C LEU A 37 -12.42 -29.35 -5.56
N TYR A 38 -11.20 -29.20 -6.07
CA TYR A 38 -10.92 -28.27 -7.17
C TYR A 38 -11.74 -28.60 -8.41
N LYS A 39 -11.85 -29.89 -8.77
CA LYS A 39 -12.66 -30.31 -9.91
C LYS A 39 -14.15 -30.00 -9.71
N ASP A 40 -14.68 -30.25 -8.52
CA ASP A 40 -16.09 -30.06 -8.22
C ASP A 40 -16.44 -28.56 -8.13
N LEU A 41 -15.56 -27.75 -7.55
CA LEU A 41 -15.74 -26.30 -7.39
C LEU A 41 -15.68 -25.55 -8.73
N PHE A 42 -14.76 -25.95 -9.61
CA PHE A 42 -14.50 -25.27 -10.88
C PHE A 42 -15.12 -25.95 -12.11
N ALA A 43 -15.98 -26.96 -11.94
CA ALA A 43 -16.62 -27.66 -13.06
C ALA A 43 -17.49 -26.72 -13.93
N ASP A 44 -18.31 -25.88 -13.27
CA ASP A 44 -19.25 -24.95 -13.89
C ASP A 44 -18.95 -23.48 -13.52
N TYR A 45 -17.77 -23.22 -12.97
CA TYR A 45 -17.38 -21.88 -12.55
C TYR A 45 -16.79 -21.09 -13.71
N ASP A 46 -17.41 -19.95 -14.04
CA ASP A 46 -16.89 -19.00 -15.01
C ASP A 46 -16.36 -17.75 -14.28
N PRO A 47 -15.03 -17.51 -14.30
CA PRO A 47 -14.43 -16.34 -13.65
C PRO A 47 -14.79 -15.01 -14.32
N THR A 48 -15.32 -15.03 -15.55
CA THR A 48 -15.74 -13.82 -16.26
C THR A 48 -17.11 -13.32 -15.78
N LEU A 49 -17.89 -14.17 -15.12
CA LEU A 49 -19.18 -13.80 -14.55
C LEU A 49 -19.00 -13.15 -13.18
N SER A 50 -19.51 -11.93 -13.05
CA SER A 50 -19.50 -11.19 -11.79
C SER A 50 -20.21 -11.92 -10.67
N ALA A 51 -19.63 -11.88 -9.46
CA ALA A 51 -20.28 -12.35 -8.25
C ALA A 51 -21.30 -11.32 -7.69
N ILE A 52 -21.26 -10.08 -8.18
CA ILE A 52 -22.20 -9.01 -7.79
C ILE A 52 -23.51 -9.21 -8.54
N TYR A 53 -24.61 -9.25 -7.79
CA TYR A 53 -25.94 -9.40 -8.36
C TYR A 53 -26.56 -8.03 -8.64
N THR A 54 -27.14 -7.87 -9.82
CA THR A 54 -27.81 -6.63 -10.25
C THR A 54 -29.32 -6.89 -10.36
N LEU A 55 -30.16 -6.00 -9.84
CA LEU A 55 -31.62 -6.16 -9.89
C LEU A 55 -32.29 -4.95 -10.55
N HIS A 56 -33.19 -5.20 -11.50
CA HIS A 56 -33.98 -4.14 -12.09
C HIS A 56 -35.00 -3.60 -11.06
N LYS A 57 -34.79 -2.37 -10.62
CA LYS A 57 -35.75 -1.63 -9.79
C LYS A 57 -36.87 -1.11 -10.68
N SER A 58 -38.06 -1.67 -10.55
CA SER A 58 -39.27 -1.15 -11.20
C SER A 58 -40.36 -0.89 -10.18
N GLN A 59 -41.24 0.07 -10.47
CA GLN A 59 -42.41 0.36 -9.65
C GLN A 59 -43.43 -0.80 -9.63
N TRP A 60 -43.30 -1.74 -10.56
CA TRP A 60 -44.19 -2.89 -10.74
C TRP A 60 -43.69 -4.15 -10.02
N ILE A 61 -42.44 -4.14 -9.54
CA ILE A 61 -41.81 -5.26 -8.82
C ILE A 61 -41.59 -4.83 -7.38
N ASN A 62 -42.29 -5.49 -6.45
CA ASN A 62 -42.06 -5.28 -5.02
C ASN A 62 -40.80 -6.03 -4.58
N GLN A 63 -39.65 -5.35 -4.61
CA GLN A 63 -38.35 -5.90 -4.21
C GLN A 63 -38.35 -6.37 -2.74
N ASN A 64 -39.17 -5.79 -1.86
CA ASN A 64 -39.23 -6.21 -0.45
C ASN A 64 -39.94 -7.56 -0.24
N ALA A 65 -40.72 -8.03 -1.23
CA ALA A 65 -41.39 -9.33 -1.15
C ALA A 65 -40.49 -10.48 -1.64
N THR A 66 -39.45 -10.18 -2.41
CA THR A 66 -38.50 -11.15 -2.94
C THR A 66 -37.29 -11.27 -2.01
N LYS A 67 -36.87 -12.52 -1.73
CA LYS A 67 -35.62 -12.76 -0.99
C LYS A 67 -34.45 -12.53 -1.95
N HIS A 68 -33.60 -11.57 -1.63
CA HIS A 68 -32.40 -11.25 -2.40
C HIS A 68 -31.13 -11.70 -1.66
N PRO A 69 -30.04 -11.99 -2.40
CA PRO A 69 -28.72 -12.14 -1.79
C PRO A 69 -28.34 -10.88 -1.01
N PRO A 70 -27.46 -10.98 0.00
CA PRO A 70 -26.91 -9.81 0.66
C PRO A 70 -26.04 -9.00 -0.30
N MET A 71 -25.99 -7.69 -0.10
CA MET A 71 -25.07 -6.78 -0.81
C MET A 71 -23.63 -7.29 -0.71
N THR A 72 -22.87 -7.20 -1.81
CA THR A 72 -21.47 -7.62 -1.82
C THR A 72 -20.63 -6.63 -1.04
N GLU A 73 -19.86 -7.11 -0.07
CA GLU A 73 -18.91 -6.31 0.70
C GLU A 73 -17.48 -6.66 0.29
N LEU A 74 -16.67 -5.65 -0.04
CA LEU A 74 -15.22 -5.76 -0.16
C LEU A 74 -14.56 -5.10 1.04
N ASN A 75 -13.76 -5.87 1.76
CA ASN A 75 -12.92 -5.35 2.81
C ASN A 75 -11.51 -5.16 2.26
N LEU A 76 -11.03 -3.92 2.30
CA LEU A 76 -9.66 -3.56 2.00
C LEU A 76 -8.92 -3.35 3.31
N ILE A 77 -7.92 -4.18 3.58
CA ILE A 77 -7.16 -4.13 4.81
C ILE A 77 -5.72 -3.74 4.47
N MET A 78 -5.30 -2.57 4.90
CA MET A 78 -3.93 -2.09 4.69
C MET A 78 -2.97 -2.77 5.67
N ALA A 79 -1.95 -3.43 5.15
CA ALA A 79 -0.87 -4.04 5.92
C ALA A 79 0.33 -3.11 6.07
N MET A 80 0.66 -2.32 5.04
CA MET A 80 1.73 -1.33 5.10
C MET A 80 1.48 -0.17 4.13
N LEU A 81 1.77 1.05 4.60
CA LEU A 81 1.87 2.23 3.76
C LEU A 81 3.19 2.94 4.06
N LYS A 82 4.13 2.87 3.12
CA LYS A 82 5.45 3.49 3.24
C LYS A 82 5.60 4.62 2.23
N LEU A 83 5.96 5.80 2.69
CA LEU A 83 6.34 6.91 1.84
C LEU A 83 7.73 6.66 1.24
N VAL A 84 7.78 6.55 -0.09
CA VAL A 84 9.00 6.27 -0.85
C VAL A 84 9.65 7.57 -1.28
N ASP A 85 8.87 8.43 -1.94
CA ASP A 85 9.36 9.65 -2.57
C ASP A 85 8.29 10.74 -2.59
N VAL A 86 8.74 12.00 -2.61
CA VAL A 86 7.87 13.20 -2.67
C VAL A 86 8.52 14.19 -3.62
N VAL A 87 7.77 14.60 -4.64
CA VAL A 87 8.19 15.61 -5.61
C VAL A 87 7.19 16.76 -5.54
N GLU A 88 7.54 17.81 -4.80
CA GLU A 88 6.62 18.90 -4.45
C GLU A 88 6.22 19.74 -5.66
N VAL A 89 7.14 19.96 -6.60
CA VAL A 89 6.89 20.72 -7.83
C VAL A 89 5.86 20.03 -8.72
N GLU A 90 5.77 18.70 -8.63
CA GLU A 90 4.80 17.88 -9.36
C GLU A 90 3.58 17.52 -8.52
N GLU A 91 3.49 18.01 -7.27
CA GLU A 91 2.45 17.63 -6.30
C GLU A 91 2.30 16.11 -6.21
N LYS A 92 3.42 15.39 -6.22
CA LYS A 92 3.44 13.93 -6.36
C LYS A 92 4.01 13.28 -5.10
N ALA A 93 3.25 12.38 -4.49
CA ALA A 93 3.70 11.53 -3.40
C ALA A 93 3.67 10.07 -3.84
N THR A 94 4.78 9.34 -3.68
CA THR A 94 4.88 7.93 -4.04
C THR A 94 4.90 7.06 -2.80
N PHE A 95 3.97 6.12 -2.75
CA PHE A 95 3.81 5.16 -1.66
C PHE A 95 4.05 3.73 -2.14
N LEU A 96 4.67 2.92 -1.27
CA LEU A 96 4.54 1.47 -1.32
C LEU A 96 3.33 1.10 -0.46
N PHE A 97 2.31 0.55 -1.11
CA PHE A 97 1.02 0.22 -0.53
C PHE A 97 0.80 -1.29 -0.59
N ASP A 98 0.80 -1.91 0.58
CA ASP A 98 0.54 -3.34 0.75
C ASP A 98 -0.81 -3.50 1.41
N TYR A 99 -1.68 -4.29 0.80
CA TYR A 99 -3.03 -4.51 1.27
C TYR A 99 -3.53 -5.91 0.95
N SER A 100 -4.47 -6.39 1.76
CA SER A 100 -5.33 -7.50 1.40
C SER A 100 -6.71 -7.00 0.99
N ALA A 101 -7.31 -7.71 0.05
CA ALA A 101 -8.66 -7.48 -0.41
C ALA A 101 -9.46 -8.76 -0.17
N GLU A 102 -10.60 -8.65 0.51
CA GLU A 102 -11.44 -9.80 0.86
C GLU A 102 -12.90 -9.55 0.49
N TRP A 103 -13.50 -10.49 -0.24
CA TRP A 103 -14.93 -10.48 -0.58
C TRP A 103 -15.50 -11.89 -0.45
N THR A 104 -16.80 -12.05 -0.66
CA THR A 104 -17.46 -13.36 -0.63
C THR A 104 -18.03 -13.71 -2.00
N ASP A 105 -17.64 -14.88 -2.53
CA ASP A 105 -18.25 -15.51 -3.71
C ASP A 105 -18.95 -16.81 -3.27
N HIS A 106 -20.28 -16.78 -3.22
CA HIS A 106 -21.08 -17.92 -2.78
C HIS A 106 -20.97 -19.15 -3.70
N ARG A 107 -20.52 -18.98 -4.94
CA ARG A 107 -20.28 -20.09 -5.88
C ARG A 107 -19.07 -20.92 -5.47
N LEU A 108 -18.16 -20.34 -4.69
CA LEU A 108 -16.92 -20.96 -4.22
C LEU A 108 -17.06 -21.52 -2.79
N THR A 109 -18.21 -22.12 -2.46
CA THR A 109 -18.50 -22.68 -1.13
C THR A 109 -18.43 -24.21 -1.14
N TRP A 110 -18.00 -24.81 -0.03
CA TRP A 110 -18.05 -26.27 0.16
C TRP A 110 -18.16 -26.66 1.62
N ASN A 111 -18.52 -27.91 1.87
CA ASN A 111 -18.52 -28.49 3.21
C ASN A 111 -17.17 -29.18 3.50
N PRO A 112 -16.35 -28.71 4.47
CA PRO A 112 -15.05 -29.33 4.76
C PRO A 112 -15.13 -30.82 5.08
N LEU A 113 -16.24 -31.29 5.68
CA LEU A 113 -16.44 -32.70 6.03
C LEU A 113 -16.48 -33.63 4.82
N GLU A 114 -16.88 -33.12 3.66
CA GLU A 114 -16.95 -33.91 2.42
C GLU A 114 -15.57 -34.07 1.78
N TYR A 115 -14.63 -33.16 2.04
CA TYR A 115 -13.31 -33.10 1.40
C TYR A 115 -12.15 -33.33 2.37
N GLY A 116 -12.36 -34.15 3.40
CA GLY A 116 -11.30 -34.54 4.34
C GLY A 116 -10.81 -33.42 5.25
N GLY A 117 -11.68 -32.45 5.56
CA GLY A 117 -11.42 -31.35 6.49
C GLY A 117 -10.73 -30.13 5.86
N ILE A 118 -10.64 -30.04 4.54
CA ILE A 118 -10.04 -28.89 3.86
C ILE A 118 -10.89 -27.64 4.14
N SER A 119 -10.33 -26.67 4.87
CA SER A 119 -10.98 -25.42 5.23
C SER A 119 -10.73 -24.29 4.23
N HIS A 120 -9.61 -24.35 3.49
CA HIS A 120 -9.24 -23.36 2.50
C HIS A 120 -8.37 -23.97 1.41
N ILE A 121 -8.34 -23.33 0.24
CA ILE A 121 -7.48 -23.68 -0.89
C ILE A 121 -6.82 -22.42 -1.45
N TYR A 122 -5.67 -22.62 -2.11
CA TYR A 122 -4.97 -21.57 -2.83
C TYR A 122 -5.14 -21.77 -4.33
N VAL A 123 -5.50 -20.72 -5.04
CA VAL A 123 -5.74 -20.76 -6.49
C VAL A 123 -5.07 -19.56 -7.17
N PRO A 124 -4.71 -19.67 -8.46
CA PRO A 124 -4.30 -18.50 -9.23
C PRO A 124 -5.44 -17.48 -9.30
N GLN A 125 -5.15 -16.20 -9.09
CA GLN A 125 -6.17 -15.14 -9.17
C GLN A 125 -6.94 -15.15 -10.51
N LYS A 126 -6.26 -15.46 -11.62
CA LYS A 126 -6.87 -15.61 -12.95
C LYS A 126 -7.93 -16.72 -13.10
N SER A 127 -8.05 -17.62 -12.13
CA SER A 127 -9.05 -18.70 -12.13
C SER A 127 -10.34 -18.34 -11.40
N ILE A 128 -10.39 -17.16 -10.78
CA ILE A 128 -11.53 -16.67 -10.02
C ILE A 128 -11.96 -15.29 -10.53
N TRP A 129 -13.21 -14.93 -10.29
CA TRP A 129 -13.67 -13.56 -10.49
C TRP A 129 -13.03 -12.64 -9.43
N LEU A 130 -12.56 -11.47 -9.85
CA LEU A 130 -11.98 -10.44 -8.98
C LEU A 130 -12.82 -9.16 -9.07
N PRO A 131 -13.14 -8.51 -7.95
CA PRO A 131 -13.78 -7.20 -7.99
C PRO A 131 -12.81 -6.16 -8.55
N GLU A 132 -13.23 -5.45 -9.59
CA GLU A 132 -12.49 -4.30 -10.11
C GLU A 132 -12.39 -3.18 -9.06
N ILE A 133 -11.15 -2.86 -8.69
CA ILE A 133 -10.79 -1.71 -7.85
C ILE A 133 -9.77 -0.85 -8.60
N THR A 134 -9.80 0.46 -8.37
CA THR A 134 -8.90 1.42 -9.01
C THR A 134 -8.32 2.34 -7.95
N ILE A 135 -7.04 2.68 -8.08
CA ILE A 135 -6.44 3.76 -7.28
C ILE A 135 -6.80 5.09 -7.94
N ALA A 136 -7.61 5.89 -7.26
CA ALA A 136 -7.99 7.23 -7.70
C ALA A 136 -6.82 8.23 -7.55
N ASP A 137 -6.86 9.29 -8.34
CA ASP A 137 -5.88 10.38 -8.33
C ASP A 137 -4.42 9.90 -8.50
N ALA A 138 -4.25 8.73 -9.11
CA ALA A 138 -2.94 8.16 -9.39
C ALA A 138 -2.34 8.77 -10.65
N HIS A 139 -1.11 9.27 -10.52
CA HIS A 139 -0.25 9.63 -11.65
C HIS A 139 0.38 8.38 -12.27
N GLU A 140 0.83 7.44 -11.44
CA GLU A 140 1.43 6.17 -11.87
C GLU A 140 1.11 5.06 -10.86
N VAL A 141 0.74 3.89 -11.35
CA VAL A 141 0.53 2.69 -10.53
C VAL A 141 1.36 1.55 -11.09
N LYS A 142 2.20 0.94 -10.25
CA LYS A 142 2.98 -0.24 -10.60
C LYS A 142 2.56 -1.40 -9.72
N PHE A 143 1.88 -2.36 -10.32
CA PHE A 143 1.60 -3.64 -9.70
C PHE A 143 2.85 -4.52 -9.80
N PHE A 144 3.15 -5.27 -8.74
CA PHE A 144 4.23 -6.28 -8.79
C PHE A 144 3.79 -7.58 -9.47
N GLU A 145 2.55 -7.65 -9.93
CA GLU A 145 2.04 -8.76 -10.73
C GLU A 145 2.72 -8.74 -12.11
N SER A 146 3.38 -9.83 -12.46
CA SER A 146 3.98 -10.04 -13.77
C SER A 146 3.61 -11.44 -14.26
N GLU A 147 3.74 -11.69 -15.57
CA GLU A 147 3.58 -13.06 -16.10
C GLU A 147 4.53 -14.06 -15.41
N ASP A 148 5.67 -13.57 -14.88
CA ASP A 148 6.69 -14.34 -14.18
C ASP A 148 6.41 -14.53 -12.67
N ALA A 149 5.51 -13.74 -12.08
CA ALA A 149 5.16 -13.79 -10.66
C ALA A 149 3.67 -14.14 -10.50
N PRO A 150 3.32 -15.43 -10.34
CA PRO A 150 1.92 -15.85 -10.27
C PRO A 150 1.24 -15.30 -9.00
N SER A 151 0.22 -14.49 -9.19
CA SER A 151 -0.65 -14.03 -8.11
C SER A 151 -1.58 -15.13 -7.62
N ILE A 152 -1.59 -15.34 -6.31
CA ILE A 152 -2.37 -16.38 -5.63
C ILE A 152 -3.44 -15.72 -4.77
N ALA A 153 -4.63 -16.29 -4.79
CA ALA A 153 -5.71 -15.99 -3.85
C ALA A 153 -5.97 -17.19 -2.95
N TRP A 154 -6.44 -16.94 -1.73
CA TRP A 154 -7.03 -17.96 -0.88
C TRP A 154 -8.55 -17.94 -1.01
N ILE A 155 -9.15 -19.13 -0.96
CA ILE A 155 -10.59 -19.32 -0.87
C ILE A 155 -10.84 -20.11 0.40
N ASN A 156 -11.73 -19.63 1.27
CA ASN A 156 -12.21 -20.34 2.45
C ASN A 156 -13.51 -21.10 2.14
N PHE A 157 -13.80 -22.14 2.92
CA PHE A 157 -14.96 -23.03 2.71
C PHE A 157 -16.32 -22.30 2.73
N ASN A 158 -16.39 -21.16 3.41
CA ASN A 158 -17.56 -20.29 3.48
C ASN A 158 -17.74 -19.38 2.24
N GLY A 159 -16.86 -19.49 1.24
CA GLY A 159 -16.86 -18.66 0.03
C GLY A 159 -16.15 -17.32 0.19
N THR A 160 -15.53 -17.04 1.34
CA THR A 160 -14.67 -15.86 1.48
C THR A 160 -13.41 -16.06 0.66
N VAL A 161 -13.16 -15.13 -0.25
CA VAL A 161 -12.01 -15.10 -1.13
C VAL A 161 -11.18 -13.88 -0.76
N GLY A 162 -9.87 -14.03 -0.77
CA GLY A 162 -9.00 -12.88 -0.62
C GLY A 162 -7.65 -13.07 -1.28
N PHE A 163 -6.99 -11.95 -1.49
CA PHE A 163 -5.60 -11.92 -1.91
C PHE A 163 -4.85 -10.83 -1.15
N TYR A 164 -3.54 -10.97 -1.13
CA TYR A 164 -2.63 -9.97 -0.62
C TYR A 164 -1.74 -9.51 -1.77
N THR A 165 -1.59 -8.20 -1.95
CA THR A 165 -0.73 -7.64 -2.98
C THR A 165 0.02 -6.41 -2.48
N SER A 166 1.11 -6.11 -3.18
CA SER A 166 1.90 -4.91 -2.99
C SER A 166 1.80 -4.08 -4.26
N THR A 167 1.76 -2.77 -4.13
CA THR A 167 1.66 -1.85 -5.26
C THR A 167 2.44 -0.59 -4.96
N VAL A 168 3.16 -0.07 -5.96
CA VAL A 168 3.73 1.29 -5.88
C VAL A 168 2.73 2.25 -6.50
N ALA A 169 2.20 3.15 -5.69
CA ALA A 169 1.20 4.14 -6.08
C ALA A 169 1.80 5.54 -5.97
N SER A 170 1.99 6.21 -7.11
CA SER A 170 2.30 7.63 -7.17
C SER A 170 1.00 8.40 -7.33
N VAL A 171 0.62 9.14 -6.30
CA VAL A 171 -0.65 9.87 -6.21
C VAL A 171 -0.40 11.37 -6.26
N ILE A 172 -1.40 12.09 -6.77
CA ILE A 172 -1.44 13.55 -6.73
C ILE A 172 -1.81 13.97 -5.30
N CYS A 173 -1.03 14.88 -4.72
CA CYS A 173 -1.24 15.44 -3.39
C CYS A 173 -0.86 16.91 -3.37
N GLU A 174 -1.84 17.75 -3.07
CA GLU A 174 -1.66 19.19 -2.90
C GLU A 174 -0.78 19.48 -1.68
N MET A 175 0.33 20.19 -1.89
CA MET A 175 1.32 20.46 -0.84
C MET A 175 1.48 21.97 -0.60
N ASP A 176 1.22 22.40 0.63
CA ASP A 176 1.43 23.80 1.04
C ASP A 176 2.84 23.98 1.62
N VAL A 177 3.73 24.57 0.82
CA VAL A 177 5.13 24.83 1.19
C VAL A 177 5.33 26.17 1.92
N PHE A 178 4.28 26.84 2.39
CA PHE A 178 4.40 28.14 3.07
C PHE A 178 5.34 28.13 4.28
N GLN A 179 5.35 27.03 5.04
CA GLN A 179 6.20 26.88 6.25
C GLN A 179 7.54 26.19 5.99
N PHE A 180 8.02 26.18 4.75
CA PHE A 180 9.27 25.51 4.41
C PHE A 180 10.46 25.95 5.28
N PRO A 181 11.30 25.04 5.80
CA PRO A 181 11.32 23.58 5.65
C PRO A 181 10.63 22.83 6.81
N MET A 182 9.78 23.50 7.59
CA MET A 182 9.04 22.93 8.74
C MET A 182 7.62 22.49 8.35
N ASP A 183 7.40 22.27 7.06
CA ASP A 183 6.13 21.93 6.44
C ASP A 183 5.67 20.50 6.79
N GLN A 184 4.35 20.33 6.82
CA GLN A 184 3.68 19.06 7.07
C GLN A 184 2.56 18.88 6.04
N HIS A 185 2.47 17.67 5.48
CA HIS A 185 1.50 17.32 4.46
C HIS A 185 0.67 16.10 4.87
N GLU A 186 -0.53 15.99 4.33
CA GLU A 186 -1.43 14.84 4.47
C GLU A 186 -1.80 14.35 3.07
N CYS A 187 -1.28 13.18 2.69
CA CYS A 187 -1.54 12.55 1.40
C CYS A 187 -1.95 11.10 1.62
N GLY A 188 -2.53 10.45 0.62
CA GLY A 188 -2.92 9.05 0.76
C GLY A 188 -3.26 8.37 -0.55
N VAL A 189 -3.39 7.06 -0.47
CA VAL A 189 -3.84 6.23 -1.60
C VAL A 189 -5.35 6.07 -1.48
N SER A 190 -6.08 6.65 -2.43
CA SER A 190 -7.53 6.52 -2.53
C SER A 190 -7.88 5.33 -3.41
N VAL A 191 -8.67 4.39 -2.90
CA VAL A 191 -9.18 3.25 -3.66
C VAL A 191 -10.67 3.44 -3.92
N VAL A 192 -11.09 3.24 -5.17
CA VAL A 192 -12.46 3.40 -5.66
C VAL A 192 -12.92 2.17 -6.44
N ALA A 193 -14.22 1.92 -6.43
CA ALA A 193 -14.87 0.87 -7.20
C ALA A 193 -16.07 1.46 -7.97
N ASN A 194 -15.80 2.43 -8.85
CA ASN A 194 -16.84 3.19 -9.57
C ASN A 194 -17.54 2.40 -10.69
N THR A 195 -17.12 1.17 -10.96
CA THR A 195 -17.81 0.26 -11.90
C THR A 195 -19.15 -0.23 -11.34
N TYR A 196 -19.31 -0.26 -10.00
CA TYR A 196 -20.50 -0.78 -9.32
C TYR A 196 -21.33 0.35 -8.69
N PHE A 197 -22.65 0.15 -8.62
CA PHE A 197 -23.54 1.10 -7.97
C PHE A 197 -23.49 0.98 -6.45
N ALA A 198 -23.73 2.10 -5.76
CA ALA A 198 -23.65 2.22 -4.30
C ALA A 198 -24.59 1.27 -3.53
N ASP A 199 -25.64 0.77 -4.16
CA ASP A 199 -26.63 -0.14 -3.57
C ASP A 199 -26.33 -1.63 -3.83
N GLU A 200 -25.42 -1.93 -4.75
CA GLU A 200 -25.04 -3.29 -5.14
C GLU A 200 -23.77 -3.74 -4.41
N TYR A 201 -22.93 -2.78 -4.04
CA TYR A 201 -21.60 -3.04 -3.52
C TYR A 201 -21.20 -2.02 -2.45
N LYS A 202 -20.54 -2.50 -1.39
CA LYS A 202 -19.98 -1.69 -0.32
C LYS A 202 -18.51 -2.00 -0.11
N MET A 203 -17.69 -0.96 -0.04
CA MET A 203 -16.28 -1.07 0.30
C MET A 203 -16.07 -0.63 1.75
N ASN A 204 -15.37 -1.45 2.53
CA ASN A 204 -14.94 -1.11 3.86
C ASN A 204 -13.41 -1.03 3.87
N GLY A 205 -12.86 -0.02 4.55
CA GLY A 205 -11.43 0.14 4.75
C GLY A 205 -11.05 -0.16 6.19
N ASP A 206 -10.02 -0.98 6.38
CA ASP A 206 -9.41 -1.24 7.68
C ASP A 206 -7.88 -1.26 7.55
N MET A 207 -7.18 -1.32 8.68
CA MET A 207 -5.72 -1.46 8.70
C MET A 207 -5.26 -2.41 9.80
N GLU A 208 -4.21 -3.16 9.49
CA GLU A 208 -3.49 -3.95 10.47
C GLU A 208 -2.53 -3.08 11.29
N ASP A 209 -2.05 -3.64 12.40
CA ASP A 209 -0.95 -3.04 13.15
C ASP A 209 0.29 -2.92 12.27
N MET A 210 0.80 -1.69 12.14
CA MET A 210 1.94 -1.42 11.28
C MET A 210 3.16 -2.26 11.69
N PRO A 211 3.80 -3.00 10.75
CA PRO A 211 4.91 -3.91 11.08
C PRO A 211 6.18 -3.18 11.52
N LYS A 212 6.25 -1.87 11.28
CA LYS A 212 7.38 -1.00 11.62
C LYS A 212 6.87 0.26 12.31
N PRO A 213 7.68 0.86 13.21
CA PRO A 213 7.37 2.18 13.76
C PRO A 213 7.15 3.20 12.64
N LEU A 214 6.20 4.11 12.81
CA LEU A 214 5.85 5.14 11.82
C LEU A 214 7.07 5.96 11.37
N SER A 215 8.02 6.22 12.27
CA SER A 215 9.27 6.93 11.96
C SER A 215 10.16 6.25 10.91
N LYS A 216 9.98 4.95 10.67
CA LYS A 216 10.70 4.16 9.65
C LYS A 216 9.89 3.95 8.36
N LEU A 217 8.66 4.44 8.31
CA LEU A 217 7.79 4.38 7.13
C LEU A 217 7.95 5.59 6.21
N GLY A 218 8.79 6.54 6.59
CA GLY A 218 9.26 7.62 5.72
C GLY A 218 10.58 7.30 5.02
N ASN A 219 11.27 8.36 4.61
CA ASN A 219 12.61 8.30 4.02
C ASN A 219 13.56 9.26 4.77
N GLY A 220 14.74 9.55 4.21
CA GLY A 220 15.73 10.40 4.88
C GLY A 220 15.30 11.87 5.02
N GLU A 221 14.40 12.31 4.15
CA GLU A 221 13.89 13.68 4.10
C GLU A 221 12.54 13.82 4.80
N TRP A 222 11.67 12.81 4.73
CA TRP A 222 10.30 12.88 5.23
C TRP A 222 10.07 11.86 6.33
N LYS A 223 9.56 12.34 7.47
CA LYS A 223 9.18 11.51 8.60
C LYS A 223 7.66 11.35 8.64
N VAL A 224 7.18 10.12 8.55
CA VAL A 224 5.75 9.80 8.73
C VAL A 224 5.39 9.90 10.22
N SER A 225 4.34 10.68 10.52
CA SER A 225 3.86 10.95 11.87
C SER A 225 2.55 10.23 12.19
N TYR A 226 1.72 9.97 11.17
CA TYR A 226 0.42 9.31 11.32
C TYR A 226 0.08 8.51 10.07
N ILE A 227 -0.57 7.37 10.26
CA ILE A 227 -1.21 6.59 9.20
C ILE A 227 -2.64 6.28 9.65
N GLY A 228 -3.60 6.33 8.74
CA GLY A 228 -4.99 6.07 9.03
C GLY A 228 -5.79 5.64 7.80
N VAL A 229 -7.05 5.34 8.05
CA VAL A 229 -8.04 5.04 7.01
C VAL A 229 -9.20 6.02 7.16
N LYS A 230 -9.63 6.60 6.05
CA LYS A 230 -10.73 7.55 5.97
C LYS A 230 -11.69 7.10 4.87
N GLU A 231 -12.97 6.99 5.20
CA GLU A 231 -14.02 6.80 4.21
C GLU A 231 -14.51 8.18 3.74
N GLU A 232 -14.55 8.37 2.43
CA GLU A 232 -15.07 9.57 1.78
C GLU A 232 -16.23 9.21 0.87
N LYS A 233 -17.40 9.81 1.13
CA LYS A 233 -18.58 9.57 0.30
C LYS A 233 -18.42 10.28 -1.03
N SER A 234 -18.77 9.59 -2.12
CA SER A 234 -18.85 10.22 -3.43
C SER A 234 -19.88 11.35 -3.42
N GLY A 235 -19.59 12.45 -4.12
CA GLY A 235 -20.54 13.55 -4.32
C GLY A 235 -21.75 13.16 -5.17
N ASN A 236 -21.70 12.00 -5.85
CA ASN A 236 -22.80 11.43 -6.62
C ASN A 236 -23.37 10.22 -5.89
N GLU A 237 -24.67 10.26 -5.58
CA GLU A 237 -25.38 9.22 -4.83
C GLU A 237 -25.37 7.85 -5.51
N ASN A 238 -25.07 7.78 -6.81
CA ASN A 238 -24.98 6.52 -7.55
C ASN A 238 -23.68 5.75 -7.30
N TYR A 239 -22.61 6.43 -6.87
CA TYR A 239 -21.31 5.81 -6.65
C TYR A 239 -21.08 5.52 -5.16
N GLY A 240 -20.42 4.40 -4.89
CA GLY A 240 -20.05 4.00 -3.53
C GLY A 240 -19.05 4.96 -2.88
N SER A 241 -18.75 4.72 -1.61
CA SER A 241 -17.70 5.44 -0.89
C SER A 241 -16.30 5.10 -1.42
N THR A 242 -15.44 6.11 -1.45
CA THR A 242 -13.99 5.99 -1.65
C THR A 242 -13.34 5.65 -0.31
N ILE A 243 -12.40 4.71 -0.31
CA ILE A 243 -11.58 4.41 0.87
C ILE A 243 -10.20 5.02 0.69
N MET A 244 -9.82 5.95 1.56
CA MET A 244 -8.55 6.67 1.50
C MET A 244 -7.62 6.20 2.63
N PHE A 245 -6.46 5.67 2.26
CA PHE A 245 -5.39 5.28 3.16
C PHE A 245 -4.42 6.47 3.32
N ILE A 246 -4.56 7.20 4.42
CA ILE A 246 -3.88 8.49 4.64
C ILE A 246 -2.58 8.32 5.42
N ALA A 247 -1.57 9.09 5.03
CA ALA A 247 -0.32 9.28 5.74
C ALA A 247 -0.06 10.78 5.94
N ARG A 248 0.15 11.19 7.19
CA ARG A 248 0.70 12.52 7.51
C ARG A 248 2.19 12.40 7.67
N PHE A 249 2.92 13.30 7.03
CA PHE A 249 4.37 13.31 7.09
C PHE A 249 4.91 14.74 7.17
N GLN A 250 6.05 14.87 7.85
CA GLN A 250 6.71 16.13 8.11
C GLN A 250 8.14 16.09 7.57
N ARG A 251 8.58 17.19 6.97
CA ARG A 251 9.95 17.29 6.47
C ARG A 251 10.95 17.30 7.62
N ASN A 252 12.10 16.68 7.39
CA ASN A 252 13.27 16.79 8.23
C ASN A 252 14.07 18.04 7.82
N PRO A 253 14.05 19.12 8.62
CA PRO A 253 14.58 20.41 8.18
C PRO A 253 16.10 20.51 8.27
N GLY A 254 16.78 19.54 8.88
CA GLY A 254 18.19 19.67 9.27
C GLY A 254 19.11 20.05 8.11
N PHE A 255 18.91 19.45 6.93
CA PHE A 255 19.68 19.75 5.73
C PHE A 255 19.46 21.19 5.24
N TYR A 256 18.19 21.60 5.12
CA TYR A 256 17.80 22.92 4.63
C TYR A 256 18.22 24.05 5.58
N VAL A 257 18.11 23.83 6.89
CA VAL A 257 18.55 24.79 7.90
C VAL A 257 20.07 24.98 7.81
N ALA A 258 20.84 23.88 7.80
CA ALA A 258 22.29 23.96 7.84
C ALA A 258 22.92 24.53 6.57
N LEU A 259 22.36 24.22 5.38
CA LEU A 259 22.96 24.58 4.09
C LEU A 259 22.33 25.79 3.41
N VAL A 260 21.08 26.13 3.71
CA VAL A 260 20.39 27.26 3.08
C VAL A 260 20.21 28.40 4.09
N MET A 261 19.57 28.13 5.22
CA MET A 261 19.19 29.20 6.17
C MET A 261 20.40 29.78 6.91
N VAL A 262 21.29 28.94 7.41
CA VAL A 262 22.47 29.38 8.18
C VAL A 262 23.42 30.24 7.33
N PRO A 263 23.82 29.83 6.10
CA PRO A 263 24.65 30.69 5.24
C PRO A 263 23.95 32.00 4.85
N ALA A 264 22.66 31.96 4.52
CA ALA A 264 21.90 33.17 4.21
C ALA A 264 21.86 34.14 5.40
N PHE A 265 21.67 33.63 6.62
CA PHE A 265 21.73 34.44 7.84
C PHE A 265 23.10 35.12 8.00
N PHE A 266 24.21 34.39 7.83
CA PHE A 266 25.55 34.98 7.93
C PHE A 266 25.85 35.99 6.83
N ILE A 267 25.41 35.75 5.60
CA ILE A 267 25.57 36.72 4.49
C ILE A 267 24.82 38.03 4.81
N ASN A 268 23.57 37.93 5.26
CA ASN A 268 22.78 39.10 5.66
C ASN A 268 23.42 39.84 6.85
N PHE A 269 23.87 39.09 7.86
CA PHE A 269 24.53 39.65 9.03
C PHE A 269 25.83 40.38 8.66
N LEU A 270 26.69 39.77 7.83
CA LEU A 270 27.94 40.38 7.35
C LEU A 270 27.66 41.62 6.48
N SER A 271 26.59 41.60 5.68
CA SER A 271 26.19 42.75 4.84
C SER A 271 25.77 43.94 5.70
N ILE A 272 25.01 43.71 6.77
CA ILE A 272 24.65 44.76 7.73
C ILE A 272 25.90 45.26 8.47
N PHE A 273 26.77 44.35 8.92
CA PHE A 273 28.00 44.71 9.63
C PHE A 273 28.95 45.55 8.76
N ALA A 274 29.06 45.23 7.47
CA ALA A 274 29.90 45.98 6.53
C ALA A 274 29.48 47.47 6.40
N LEU A 275 28.20 47.80 6.59
CA LEU A 275 27.73 49.19 6.59
C LEU A 275 28.25 50.02 7.77
N PHE A 276 28.56 49.36 8.90
CA PHE A 276 29.05 50.03 10.12
C PHE A 276 30.58 50.02 10.23
N VAL A 277 31.27 49.32 9.33
CA VAL A 277 32.73 49.38 9.24
C VAL A 277 33.11 50.71 8.56
N ASN A 278 33.66 51.64 9.33
CA ASN A 278 34.18 52.91 8.82
C ASN A 278 35.25 52.66 7.74
N VAL A 279 34.90 52.97 6.49
CA VAL A 279 35.77 52.90 5.30
C VAL A 279 37.01 53.79 5.46
N GLU A 280 36.95 54.81 6.32
CA GLU A 280 38.06 55.72 6.59
C GLU A 280 39.31 54.99 7.12
N ASN A 281 39.14 53.99 8.00
CA ASN A 281 40.26 53.22 8.57
C ASN A 281 40.94 52.26 7.57
N LEU A 282 40.27 51.91 6.46
CA LEU A 282 40.83 51.08 5.40
C LEU A 282 41.60 51.93 4.38
N SER A 283 41.15 53.16 4.14
CA SER A 283 41.84 54.11 3.24
C SER A 283 43.17 54.63 3.81
N GLU A 284 43.26 54.87 5.12
CA GLU A 284 44.50 55.29 5.77
C GLU A 284 45.57 54.20 5.78
N LYS A 285 45.18 52.93 5.96
CA LYS A 285 46.10 51.78 5.91
C LYS A 285 46.68 51.53 4.51
N ASN A 286 45.91 51.75 3.45
CA ASN A 286 46.44 51.66 2.08
C ASN A 286 47.37 52.83 1.73
N LYS A 287 47.08 54.06 2.21
CA LYS A 287 47.98 55.22 2.03
C LYS A 287 49.30 55.09 2.81
N THR A 288 49.30 54.48 4.00
CA THR A 288 50.56 54.23 4.75
C THR A 288 51.40 53.11 4.13
N SER A 289 50.78 52.12 3.49
CA SER A 289 51.46 51.04 2.75
C SER A 289 52.19 51.55 1.49
N GLU A 290 51.57 52.43 0.70
CA GLU A 290 52.25 53.04 -0.46
C GLU A 290 53.39 53.99 -0.04
N ASN A 291 53.23 54.74 1.05
CA ASN A 291 54.31 55.60 1.57
C ASN A 291 55.49 54.83 2.17
N CYS A 292 55.33 53.57 2.58
CA CYS A 292 56.45 52.70 2.99
C CYS A 292 57.14 51.98 1.82
N ARG A 293 56.55 51.98 0.62
CA ARG A 293 57.16 51.42 -0.60
C ARG A 293 58.00 52.43 -1.39
N LEU A 294 57.92 53.72 -1.05
CA LEU A 294 58.59 54.83 -1.73
C LEU A 294 59.72 55.47 -0.90
N ARG A 295 60.26 54.77 0.10
CA ARG A 295 61.44 55.18 0.88
C ARG A 295 62.57 54.16 0.77
#